data_AF-A0AAJ0E1C2-F1
#
_entry.id   AF-A0AAJ0E1C2-F1
#
_cell.length_a   1.000
_cell.length_b   1.000
_cell.length_c   1.000
_cell.angle_alpha   90.00
_cell.angle_beta   90.00
_cell.angle_gamma   90.00
#
_symmetry.space_group_name_H-M   'P 1'
#
loop_
_entity.id
_entity.type
_entity.pdbx_description
1 polymer ?
#
loop_
_entity_poly.entity_id
_entity_poly.type
_entity_poly.pdbx_seq_one_letter_code
_entity_poly.pdbx_strand_id
1 'polypeptide(L)'
;MVSFKSALTLALCAVSAAASPIANPEPEQALEKRQGTADVGTVTCGSNKYSKRQIQDATAEGCRLYAANQQIGTSQYPHRFNNRESLVFATSGPYQEFPIITSGNYSGRAPGADRVVFDPAYRGSCVYVGAMTHTGAASRNGFVSCNQTRSSSSANGTSAASSYKGPGSIGAIVSILSLLALTA
;
A
#
# COMPACT_ATOMS: atom_id res chain seq x y z
N MET A 1 -65.87 48.75 17.95
CA MET A 1 -65.93 47.31 17.60
C MET A 1 -66.04 47.23 16.09
N VAL A 2 -64.96 46.83 15.41
CA VAL A 2 -64.94 46.69 13.94
C VAL A 2 -64.32 45.34 13.62
N SER A 3 -65.04 44.60 12.76
CA SER A 3 -64.82 43.23 12.31
C SER A 3 -63.97 43.22 11.02
N PHE A 4 -63.66 41.98 10.56
CA PHE A 4 -63.24 41.55 9.21
C PHE A 4 -61.83 40.91 9.08
N LYS A 5 -61.80 39.61 9.36
CA LYS A 5 -61.48 38.47 8.46
C LYS A 5 -60.47 38.66 7.31
N SER A 6 -59.53 37.71 7.30
CA SER A 6 -58.88 37.02 6.16
C SER A 6 -57.95 37.79 5.22
N ALA A 7 -56.70 37.35 5.17
CA ALA A 7 -55.97 37.18 3.91
C ALA A 7 -54.93 36.06 4.06
N LEU A 8 -55.24 34.92 3.45
CA LEU A 8 -54.35 33.81 3.13
C LEU A 8 -53.40 34.27 2.03
N THR A 9 -52.10 34.35 2.30
CA THR A 9 -51.08 34.57 1.26
C THR A 9 -50.33 33.28 0.98
N LEU A 10 -50.74 32.59 -0.10
CA LEU A 10 -49.96 31.55 -0.76
C LEU A 10 -48.73 32.20 -1.42
N ALA A 11 -47.53 31.98 -0.86
CA ALA A 11 -46.28 32.30 -1.54
C ALA A 11 -45.81 31.06 -2.32
N LEU A 12 -46.07 31.07 -3.63
CA LEU A 12 -45.58 30.08 -4.60
C LEU A 12 -44.13 30.45 -4.96
N CYS A 13 -43.15 29.85 -4.28
CA CYS A 13 -41.75 29.96 -4.69
C CYS A 13 -41.49 29.00 -5.85
N ALA A 14 -41.39 29.55 -7.06
CA ALA A 14 -40.91 28.84 -8.23
C ALA A 14 -39.42 28.48 -8.02
N VAL A 15 -39.11 27.19 -7.85
CA VAL A 15 -37.74 26.69 -7.84
C VAL A 15 -37.33 26.43 -9.28
N SER A 16 -36.52 27.33 -9.83
CA SER A 16 -35.87 27.17 -11.12
C SER A 16 -34.88 26.00 -11.06
N ALA A 17 -35.21 24.89 -11.71
CA ALA A 17 -34.27 23.79 -11.93
C ALA A 17 -33.24 24.20 -12.99
N ALA A 18 -32.05 24.60 -12.56
CA ALA A 18 -30.89 24.69 -13.45
C ALA A 18 -30.36 23.27 -13.69
N ALA A 19 -30.64 22.72 -14.87
CA ALA A 19 -29.99 21.51 -15.35
C ALA A 19 -28.56 21.84 -15.78
N SER A 20 -27.56 21.34 -15.05
CA SER A 20 -26.17 21.35 -15.52
C SER A 20 -25.92 20.12 -16.39
N PRO A 21 -25.37 20.27 -17.62
CA PRO A 21 -24.83 19.13 -18.35
C PRO A 21 -23.43 18.84 -17.79
N ILE A 22 -23.34 17.91 -16.83
CA ILE A 22 -22.04 17.35 -16.46
C ILE A 22 -21.75 16.23 -17.45
N ALA A 23 -20.83 16.55 -18.34
CA ALA A 23 -20.15 15.64 -19.22
C ALA A 23 -19.48 14.50 -18.42
N ASN A 24 -19.52 13.33 -19.06
CA ASN A 24 -18.61 12.19 -18.93
C ASN A 24 -19.22 10.95 -18.25
N PRO A 25 -19.36 9.81 -18.98
CA PRO A 25 -19.51 8.52 -18.34
C PRO A 25 -18.20 8.22 -17.61
N GLU A 26 -18.24 8.12 -16.28
CA GLU A 26 -17.13 7.59 -15.48
C GLU A 26 -16.82 6.17 -15.97
N PRO A 27 -15.62 5.90 -16.51
CA PRO A 27 -15.13 4.54 -16.64
C PRO A 27 -14.42 4.14 -15.35
N GLU A 28 -14.67 2.91 -14.91
CA GLU A 28 -13.84 2.12 -13.98
C GLU A 28 -13.79 2.50 -12.50
N GLN A 29 -14.87 2.13 -11.79
CA GLN A 29 -14.76 1.49 -10.46
C GLN A 29 -14.16 0.07 -10.55
N ALA A 30 -13.21 -0.13 -11.46
CA ALA A 30 -12.47 -1.36 -11.62
C ALA A 30 -11.05 -1.12 -11.11
N LEU A 31 -10.84 -1.52 -9.86
CA LEU A 31 -9.53 -1.99 -9.42
C LEU A 31 -8.38 -0.97 -9.59
N GLU A 32 -8.53 0.23 -9.03
CA GLU A 32 -7.35 1.07 -8.76
C GLU A 32 -6.40 0.26 -7.90
N LYS A 33 -5.35 -0.22 -8.57
CA LYS A 33 -4.27 -1.06 -8.06
C LYS A 33 -3.94 -0.62 -6.64
N ARG A 34 -4.34 -1.40 -5.63
CA ARG A 34 -4.01 -1.16 -4.21
C ARG A 34 -2.50 -0.99 -4.10
N GLN A 35 -2.04 0.27 -4.14
CA GLN A 35 -0.64 0.58 -4.45
C GLN A 35 0.33 -0.05 -3.43
N GLY A 36 -0.13 -0.27 -2.20
CA GLY A 36 0.70 -0.83 -1.13
C GLY A 36 1.10 -2.31 -1.25
N THR A 37 0.37 -3.15 -1.99
CA THR A 37 0.66 -4.62 -2.02
C THR A 37 1.00 -5.16 -3.40
N ALA A 38 1.13 -4.30 -4.42
CA ALA A 38 1.30 -4.71 -5.80
C ALA A 38 2.49 -5.69 -5.98
N ASP A 39 3.62 -5.37 -5.34
CA ASP A 39 4.87 -6.13 -5.49
C ASP A 39 5.20 -6.99 -4.26
N VAL A 40 4.26 -7.13 -3.32
CA VAL A 40 4.47 -7.94 -2.10
C VAL A 40 4.26 -9.41 -2.43
N GLY A 41 5.28 -10.22 -2.16
CA GLY A 41 5.24 -11.68 -2.22
C GLY A 41 4.77 -12.30 -0.92
N THR A 42 5.55 -13.26 -0.42
CA THR A 42 5.29 -13.92 0.86
C THR A 42 5.95 -13.12 1.98
N VAL A 43 5.26 -12.96 3.10
CA VAL A 43 5.82 -12.39 4.33
C VAL A 43 6.03 -13.50 5.35
N THR A 44 7.20 -13.54 5.96
CA THR A 44 7.55 -14.49 7.03
C THR A 44 7.83 -13.72 8.33
N CYS A 45 7.03 -13.99 9.35
CA CYS A 45 7.11 -13.40 10.69
C CYS A 45 7.45 -14.49 11.69
N GLY A 46 8.70 -14.56 12.16
CA GLY A 46 9.18 -15.72 12.91
C GLY A 46 9.01 -17.01 12.08
N SER A 47 8.21 -17.97 12.57
CA SER A 47 7.85 -19.19 11.84
C SER A 47 6.58 -19.07 10.99
N ASN A 48 5.78 -18.01 11.17
CA ASN A 48 4.52 -17.85 10.44
C ASN A 48 4.78 -17.33 9.02
N LYS A 49 4.08 -17.90 8.04
CA LYS A 49 4.14 -17.47 6.64
C LYS A 49 2.78 -16.96 6.20
N TYR A 50 2.76 -15.79 5.61
CA TYR A 50 1.57 -15.12 5.11
C TYR A 50 1.65 -14.94 3.61
N SER A 51 0.61 -15.39 2.92
CA SER A 51 0.43 -15.14 1.50
C SER A 51 0.13 -13.67 1.23
N LYS A 52 0.39 -13.23 -0.01
CA LYS A 52 -0.06 -11.92 -0.52
C LYS A 52 -1.52 -11.65 -0.22
N ARG A 53 -2.39 -12.66 -0.38
CA ARG A 53 -3.83 -12.53 -0.13
C ARG A 53 -4.14 -12.23 1.34
N GLN A 54 -3.52 -12.93 2.29
CA GLN A 54 -3.72 -12.66 3.71
C GLN A 54 -3.26 -11.25 4.10
N ILE A 55 -2.15 -10.79 3.52
CA ILE A 55 -1.65 -9.42 3.73
C ILE A 55 -2.66 -8.40 3.19
N GLN A 56 -3.19 -8.64 1.99
CA GLN A 56 -4.19 -7.79 1.35
C GLN A 56 -5.49 -7.73 2.15
N ASP A 57 -5.96 -8.87 2.65
CA ASP A 57 -7.22 -8.98 3.39
C ASP A 57 -7.08 -8.31 4.78
N ALA A 58 -5.99 -8.56 5.51
CA ALA A 58 -5.72 -7.92 6.79
C ALA A 58 -5.53 -6.40 6.65
N THR A 59 -4.79 -5.96 5.64
CA THR A 59 -4.60 -4.53 5.36
C THR A 59 -5.92 -3.86 5.00
N ALA A 60 -6.72 -4.48 4.12
CA ALA A 60 -8.00 -3.93 3.71
C ALA A 60 -8.99 -3.81 4.88
N GLU A 61 -9.02 -4.79 5.77
CA GLU A 61 -9.85 -4.73 6.96
C GLU A 61 -9.39 -3.64 7.93
N GLY A 62 -8.08 -3.51 8.16
CA GLY A 62 -7.51 -2.41 8.94
C GLY A 62 -7.86 -1.04 8.35
N CYS A 63 -7.69 -0.87 7.03
CA CYS A 63 -8.07 0.36 6.32
C CYS A 63 -9.57 0.67 6.46
N ARG A 64 -10.44 -0.34 6.30
CA ARG A 64 -11.90 -0.19 6.40
C ARG A 64 -12.31 0.26 7.80
N LEU A 65 -11.79 -0.38 8.84
CA LEU A 65 -12.07 -0.03 10.23
C LEU A 65 -11.55 1.37 10.57
N TYR A 66 -10.33 1.71 10.15
CA TYR A 66 -9.76 3.05 10.34
C TYR A 66 -10.62 4.14 9.68
N ALA A 67 -11.01 3.96 8.41
CA ALA A 67 -11.85 4.90 7.68
C ALA A 67 -13.24 5.06 8.33
N ALA A 68 -13.76 4.01 8.95
CA ALA A 68 -15.03 4.04 9.68
C ALA A 68 -14.92 4.56 11.13
N ASN A 69 -13.72 4.92 11.61
CA ASN A 69 -13.44 5.21 13.02
C ASN A 69 -13.92 4.08 13.96
N GLN A 70 -13.74 2.83 13.55
CA GLN A 70 -14.12 1.64 14.31
C GLN A 70 -12.89 0.88 14.76
N GLN A 71 -13.01 0.19 15.89
CA GLN A 71 -11.98 -0.68 16.44
C GLN A 71 -12.60 -1.97 16.95
N ILE A 72 -11.85 -3.07 16.87
CA ILE A 72 -12.29 -4.41 17.30
C ILE A 72 -11.26 -5.04 18.25
N GLY A 73 -11.76 -5.96 19.07
CA GLY A 73 -10.97 -6.67 20.07
C GLY A 73 -10.60 -5.83 21.29
N THR A 74 -10.10 -6.49 22.33
CA THR A 74 -9.76 -5.84 23.61
C THR A 74 -8.61 -4.85 23.50
N SER A 75 -7.73 -5.06 22.51
CA SER A 75 -6.61 -4.17 22.20
C SER A 75 -6.98 -3.05 21.22
N GLN A 76 -8.25 -2.98 20.80
CA GLN A 76 -8.80 -1.89 19.98
C GLN A 76 -8.05 -1.67 18.65
N TYR A 77 -8.02 -2.69 17.79
CA TYR A 77 -7.40 -2.61 16.47
C TYR A 77 -8.38 -2.13 15.38
N PRO A 78 -7.92 -1.37 14.35
CA PRO A 78 -6.57 -0.86 14.18
C PRO A 78 -6.28 0.28 15.16
N HIS A 79 -5.00 0.49 15.47
CA HIS A 79 -4.57 1.65 16.24
C HIS A 79 -3.21 2.16 15.78
N ARG A 80 -2.88 3.37 16.24
CA ARG A 80 -1.65 4.06 15.85
C ARG A 80 -0.43 3.24 16.25
N PHE A 81 0.48 3.05 15.30
CA PHE A 81 1.80 2.49 15.54
C PHE A 81 2.85 3.61 15.54
N ASN A 82 3.56 3.78 16.65
CA ASN A 82 4.50 4.88 16.85
C ASN A 82 5.92 4.58 16.35
N ASN A 83 6.21 3.35 15.95
CA ASN A 83 7.52 2.92 15.47
C ASN A 83 8.69 3.34 16.38
N ARG A 84 8.61 3.02 17.67
CA ARG A 84 9.64 3.39 18.67
C ARG A 84 10.93 2.57 18.49
N GLU A 85 10.80 1.44 17.82
CA GLU A 85 11.86 0.52 17.44
C GLU A 85 12.63 0.96 16.19
N SER A 86 12.18 2.03 15.52
CA SER A 86 12.78 2.54 14.27
C SER A 86 12.84 1.51 13.15
N LEU A 87 11.78 0.69 13.01
CA LEU A 87 11.63 -0.23 11.89
C LEU A 87 11.49 0.55 10.58
N VAL A 88 12.03 0.00 9.50
CA VAL A 88 11.97 0.60 8.16
C VAL A 88 10.70 0.14 7.44
N PHE A 89 9.87 1.10 7.03
CA PHE A 89 8.66 0.87 6.23
C PHE A 89 8.74 1.59 4.88
N ALA A 90 7.83 1.26 3.97
CA ALA A 90 7.80 1.81 2.62
C ALA A 90 7.42 3.31 2.55
N THR A 91 6.81 3.86 3.59
CA THR A 91 6.44 5.28 3.70
C THR A 91 7.01 5.88 4.97
N SER A 92 6.79 7.18 5.20
CA SER A 92 7.16 7.88 6.44
C SER A 92 6.09 7.81 7.53
N GLY A 93 4.91 7.26 7.23
CA GLY A 93 3.74 7.29 8.11
C GLY A 93 3.00 8.63 8.07
N PRO A 94 2.04 8.86 8.98
CA PRO A 94 1.76 8.10 10.20
C PRO A 94 1.25 6.68 9.93
N TYR A 95 1.54 5.76 10.86
CA TYR A 95 1.20 4.35 10.69
C TYR A 95 0.03 3.91 11.58
N GLN A 96 -0.69 2.93 11.10
CA GLN A 96 -1.62 2.10 11.84
C GLN A 96 -1.16 0.65 11.78
N GLU A 97 -1.45 -0.11 12.82
CA GLU A 97 -1.21 -1.55 12.85
C GLU A 97 -2.53 -2.34 12.97
N PHE A 98 -2.56 -3.52 12.36
CA PHE A 98 -3.68 -4.45 12.44
C PHE A 98 -3.17 -5.90 12.52
N PRO A 99 -3.79 -6.78 13.34
CA PRO A 99 -3.35 -8.16 13.46
C PRO A 99 -3.50 -8.94 12.15
N ILE A 100 -2.50 -9.77 11.88
CA ILE A 100 -2.56 -10.80 10.84
C ILE A 100 -2.35 -12.16 11.51
N ILE A 101 -3.24 -13.12 11.23
CA ILE A 101 -3.23 -14.44 11.87
C ILE A 101 -3.29 -15.53 10.81
N THR A 102 -2.68 -16.68 11.11
CA THR A 102 -2.60 -17.80 10.15
C THR A 102 -3.96 -18.48 9.92
N SER A 103 -4.90 -18.33 10.85
CA SER A 103 -6.26 -18.89 10.78
C SER A 103 -7.25 -18.08 9.95
N GLY A 104 -6.83 -16.98 9.33
CA GLY A 104 -7.67 -16.14 8.47
C GLY A 104 -7.78 -14.70 8.96
N ASN A 105 -8.94 -14.07 8.76
CA ASN A 105 -9.14 -12.67 9.14
C ASN A 105 -9.26 -12.53 10.67
N TYR A 106 -8.61 -11.50 11.21
CA TYR A 106 -8.76 -11.14 12.61
C TYR A 106 -10.18 -10.62 12.89
N SER A 107 -10.79 -11.13 13.96
CA SER A 107 -12.19 -10.84 14.35
C SER A 107 -12.32 -10.28 15.77
N GLY A 108 -11.24 -9.79 16.37
CA GLY A 108 -11.25 -9.23 17.73
C GLY A 108 -10.87 -10.22 18.84
N ARG A 109 -10.41 -11.42 18.50
CA ARG A 109 -9.89 -12.42 19.47
C ARG A 109 -8.46 -12.07 19.92
N ALA A 110 -7.74 -13.03 20.49
CA ALA A 110 -6.30 -12.88 20.73
C ALA A 110 -5.58 -12.52 19.40
N PRO A 111 -4.84 -11.41 19.35
CA PRO A 111 -4.27 -10.90 18.10
C PRO A 111 -3.02 -11.65 17.63
N GLY A 112 -2.47 -12.56 18.44
CA GLY A 112 -1.17 -13.18 18.17
C GLY A 112 -0.03 -12.17 18.17
N ALA A 113 1.12 -12.57 17.64
CA ALA A 113 2.36 -11.78 17.65
C ALA A 113 2.54 -10.85 16.44
N ASP A 114 1.84 -11.12 15.34
CA ASP A 114 2.16 -10.55 14.03
C ASP A 114 1.18 -9.44 13.63
N ARG A 115 1.68 -8.41 12.95
CA ARG A 115 0.92 -7.24 12.53
C ARG A 115 1.25 -6.89 11.08
N VAL A 116 0.22 -6.50 10.31
CA VAL A 116 0.43 -5.63 9.14
C VAL A 116 0.51 -4.19 9.61
N VAL A 117 1.35 -3.40 8.95
CA VAL A 117 1.49 -1.96 9.15
C VAL A 117 1.04 -1.29 7.87
N PHE A 118 0.16 -0.29 8.02
CA PHE A 118 -0.39 0.46 6.89
C PHE A 118 -0.35 1.96 7.16
N ASP A 119 -0.23 2.73 6.08
CA ASP A 119 -0.35 4.19 6.08
C ASP A 119 -1.74 4.53 5.53
N PRO A 120 -2.63 5.14 6.34
CA PRO A 120 -4.02 5.32 5.96
C PRO A 120 -4.24 6.43 4.91
N ALA A 121 -3.24 7.27 4.66
CA ALA A 121 -3.39 8.48 3.85
C ALA A 121 -2.24 8.70 2.84
N TYR A 122 -1.40 7.70 2.62
CA TYR A 122 -0.29 7.81 1.68
C TYR A 122 -0.79 8.16 0.28
N ARG A 123 -0.44 9.37 -0.18
CA ARG A 123 -0.87 9.91 -1.49
C ARG A 123 -2.39 9.86 -1.67
N GLY A 124 -3.15 10.02 -0.58
CA GLY A 124 -4.62 9.98 -0.59
C GLY A 124 -5.21 8.57 -0.55
N SER A 125 -4.40 7.53 -0.34
CA SER A 125 -4.86 6.13 -0.30
C SER A 125 -4.35 5.41 0.96
N CYS A 126 -5.13 4.43 1.42
CA CYS A 126 -4.69 3.52 2.46
C CYS A 126 -3.84 2.39 1.87
N VAL A 127 -2.58 2.27 2.30
CA VAL A 127 -1.60 1.37 1.71
C VAL A 127 -0.87 0.52 2.75
N TYR A 128 -0.64 -0.75 2.44
CA TYR A 128 0.31 -1.59 3.18
C TYR A 128 1.72 -1.02 3.04
N VAL A 129 2.48 -0.96 4.14
CA VAL A 129 3.86 -0.43 4.15
C VAL A 129 4.89 -1.39 4.74
N GLY A 130 4.42 -2.46 5.39
CA GLY A 130 5.27 -3.52 5.92
C GLY A 130 4.55 -4.38 6.94
N ALA A 131 5.27 -5.32 7.54
CA ALA A 131 4.76 -6.21 8.57
C ALA A 131 5.81 -6.37 9.67
N MET A 132 5.34 -6.60 10.89
CA MET A 132 6.18 -6.71 12.08
C MET A 132 5.68 -7.82 13.00
N THR A 133 6.56 -8.31 13.87
CA THR A 133 6.24 -9.39 14.82
C THR A 133 6.92 -9.17 16.17
N HIS A 134 6.25 -9.58 17.24
CA HIS A 134 6.90 -9.73 18.55
C HIS A 134 7.89 -10.90 18.58
N THR A 135 7.78 -11.86 17.65
CA THR A 135 8.64 -13.05 17.63
C THR A 135 10.08 -12.67 17.30
N GLY A 136 11.00 -12.93 18.24
CA GLY A 136 12.42 -12.58 18.09
C GLY A 136 12.75 -11.12 18.46
N ALA A 137 11.80 -10.35 18.99
CA ALA A 137 12.08 -9.04 19.54
C ALA A 137 12.85 -9.14 20.87
N ALA A 138 13.76 -8.19 21.09
CA ALA A 138 14.60 -8.14 22.30
C ALA A 138 13.82 -7.80 23.58
N SER A 139 12.58 -7.31 23.47
CA SER A 139 11.72 -6.98 24.60
C SER A 139 10.32 -7.53 24.38
N ARG A 140 9.62 -7.82 25.48
CA ARG A 140 8.28 -8.45 25.47
C ARG A 140 7.25 -7.72 24.60
N ASN A 141 7.34 -6.39 24.55
CA ASN A 141 6.40 -5.55 23.81
C ASN A 141 7.03 -4.96 22.54
N GLY A 142 8.29 -5.29 22.25
CA GLY A 142 9.00 -4.77 21.09
C GLY A 142 8.62 -5.52 19.81
N PHE A 143 8.90 -4.89 18.68
CA PHE A 143 8.70 -5.49 17.37
C PHE A 143 10.01 -5.60 16.59
N VAL A 144 10.08 -6.59 15.70
CA VAL A 144 11.06 -6.69 14.62
C VAL A 144 10.34 -6.80 13.28
N SER A 145 10.97 -6.34 12.21
CA SER A 145 10.40 -6.46 10.86
C SER A 145 10.26 -7.92 10.44
N CYS A 146 9.13 -8.25 9.82
CA CYS A 146 8.99 -9.53 9.13
C CYS A 146 9.82 -9.53 7.83
N ASN A 147 10.27 -10.71 7.40
CA ASN A 147 10.96 -10.86 6.13
C ASN A 147 9.93 -10.89 4.99
N GLN A 148 10.10 -10.07 3.96
CA GLN A 148 9.21 -10.03 2.79
C GLN A 148 9.96 -10.39 1.51
N THR A 149 9.36 -11.25 0.69
CA THR A 149 9.81 -11.43 -0.70
C THR A 149 9.08 -10.44 -1.61
N ARG A 150 9.71 -10.06 -2.73
CA ARG A 150 9.01 -9.31 -3.79
C ARG A 150 8.33 -10.31 -4.72
N SER A 151 7.06 -10.07 -5.04
CA SER A 151 6.38 -10.77 -6.13
C SER A 151 7.02 -10.30 -7.44
N SER A 152 7.97 -11.05 -7.94
CA SER A 152 8.41 -10.93 -9.33
C SER A 152 7.23 -11.33 -10.22
N SER A 153 6.47 -10.35 -10.71
CA SER A 153 5.74 -10.55 -11.96
C SER A 153 6.79 -10.83 -13.02
N SER A 154 6.83 -12.08 -13.50
CA SER A 154 7.65 -12.51 -14.62
C SER A 154 7.26 -11.70 -15.86
N ALA A 155 7.83 -10.50 -16.00
CA ALA A 155 8.05 -9.90 -17.30
C ALA A 155 9.26 -10.64 -17.86
N ASN A 156 9.04 -11.36 -18.96
CA ASN A 156 10.10 -11.79 -19.85
C ASN A 156 10.84 -10.52 -20.33
N GLY A 157 11.88 -10.15 -19.60
CA GLY A 157 12.64 -8.92 -19.79
C GLY A 157 14.00 -9.14 -19.16
N THR A 158 14.93 -9.60 -20.00
CA THR A 158 16.35 -9.79 -19.71
C THR A 158 16.89 -8.59 -18.94
N SER A 159 16.95 -8.70 -17.62
CA SER A 159 17.61 -7.70 -16.79
C SER A 159 19.09 -8.04 -16.82
N ALA A 160 19.78 -7.43 -17.79
CA ALA A 160 21.22 -7.36 -17.82
C ALA A 160 21.72 -6.91 -16.44
N ALA A 161 22.50 -7.77 -15.81
CA ALA A 161 23.24 -7.43 -14.63
C ALA A 161 24.07 -6.16 -14.94
N SER A 162 23.73 -5.06 -14.27
CA SER A 162 24.56 -3.86 -14.27
C SER A 162 25.79 -4.17 -13.44
N SER A 163 26.76 -4.84 -14.04
CA SER A 163 28.15 -4.89 -13.57
C SER A 163 28.86 -3.66 -14.12
N TYR A 164 28.86 -2.61 -13.31
CA TYR A 164 29.79 -1.50 -13.44
C TYR A 164 31.20 -2.02 -13.14
N LYS A 165 32.01 -2.22 -14.18
CA LYS A 165 33.47 -2.32 -14.06
C LYS A 165 34.17 -1.81 -15.31
N GLY A 166 34.56 -0.53 -15.27
CA GLY A 166 35.75 0.01 -15.95
C GLY A 166 35.69 0.19 -17.48
N PRO A 167 36.31 1.25 -18.02
CA PRO A 167 36.30 1.53 -19.45
C PRO A 167 37.40 0.74 -20.18
N GLY A 168 37.07 0.30 -21.40
CA GLY A 168 38.05 0.01 -22.44
C GLY A 168 38.52 -1.44 -22.56
N SER A 169 37.91 -2.18 -23.49
CA SER A 169 38.61 -2.70 -24.69
C SER A 169 37.65 -3.56 -25.48
N ILE A 170 37.10 -3.01 -26.57
CA ILE A 170 36.28 -3.76 -27.53
C ILE A 170 37.25 -4.40 -28.53
N GLY A 171 37.49 -5.69 -28.37
CA GLY A 171 38.10 -6.50 -29.40
C GLY A 171 37.06 -6.78 -30.49
N ALA A 172 37.23 -6.16 -31.65
CA ALA A 172 36.59 -6.57 -32.89
C ALA A 172 37.61 -6.50 -34.03
N ILE A 173 38.05 -7.70 -34.41
CA ILE A 173 38.75 -8.11 -35.62
C ILE A 173 38.26 -7.42 -36.91
N VAL A 174 39.11 -6.68 -37.63
CA VAL A 174 39.12 -6.66 -39.11
C VAL A 174 40.54 -6.38 -39.64
N SER A 175 40.95 -7.28 -40.55
CA SER A 175 42.16 -7.36 -41.37
C SER A 175 42.37 -6.18 -42.33
N ILE A 176 43.56 -5.55 -42.38
CA ILE A 176 44.08 -4.85 -43.58
C ILE A 176 45.63 -4.87 -43.64
N LEU A 177 46.14 -5.69 -44.58
CA LEU A 177 47.26 -5.45 -45.52
C LEU A 177 48.61 -4.87 -45.03
N SER A 178 49.60 -5.75 -44.94
CA SER A 178 51.03 -5.43 -44.88
C SER A 178 51.53 -4.83 -46.21
N LEU A 179 51.99 -3.57 -46.17
CA LEU A 179 53.01 -3.02 -47.08
C LEU A 179 53.86 -2.00 -46.31
N LEU A 180 55.04 -2.42 -45.83
CA LEU A 180 56.14 -1.48 -45.57
C LEU A 180 57.16 -1.64 -46.69
N ALA A 181 57.28 -0.57 -47.48
CA ALA A 181 58.42 -0.34 -48.34
C ALA A 181 59.66 -0.04 -47.49
N LEU A 182 60.76 -0.68 -47.83
CA LEU A 182 62.11 -0.40 -47.34
C LEU A 182 62.55 0.99 -47.82
N THR A 183 62.96 1.85 -46.90
CA THR A 183 63.93 2.92 -47.16
C THR A 183 64.96 2.93 -46.04
N ALA A 184 66.04 2.16 -46.24
CA ALA A 184 67.42 2.44 -45.89
C ALA A 184 68.26 1.20 -46.23
#